data_AF-A0A2W4M6M8-F1
#
_entry.id   AF-A0A2W4M6M8-F1
#
_cell.length_a   1.000
_cell.length_b   1.000
_cell.length_c   1.000
_cell.angle_alpha   90.00
_cell.angle_beta   90.00
_cell.angle_gamma   90.00
#
_symmetry.space_group_name_H-M   'P 1'
#
loop_
_entity.id
_entity.type
_entity.pdbx_description
1 polymer ?
#
loop_
_entity_poly.entity_id
_entity_poly.type
_entity_poly.pdbx_seq_one_letter_code
_entity_poly.pdbx_strand_id
1 'polypeptide(L)' 'PHPRAIVRIGPECGTTRDDLVAALLAGDPPVAVGVVGGDAIALNPQTVEPGEEILVLEALRRALR' A
#
# COMPACT_ATOMS: atom_id res chain seq x y z
N PRO A 1 -15.09 7.31 12.05
CA PRO A 1 -14.38 6.27 11.24
C PRO A 1 -14.55 6.56 9.75
N HIS A 2 -13.47 6.89 9.05
CA HIS A 2 -13.52 7.10 7.60
C HIS A 2 -13.50 5.75 6.87
N PRO A 3 -14.24 5.58 5.77
CA PRO A 3 -14.15 4.41 4.93
C PRO A 3 -12.70 4.25 4.44
N ARG A 4 -12.16 3.03 4.49
CA ARG A 4 -10.80 2.69 4.09
C ARG A 4 -10.81 1.64 3.00
N ALA A 5 -10.00 1.84 1.96
CA ALA A 5 -9.65 0.76 1.04
C ALA A 5 -8.65 -0.18 1.73
N ILE A 6 -9.02 -1.45 1.87
CA ILE A 6 -8.16 -2.49 2.46
C ILE A 6 -7.65 -3.39 1.34
N VAL A 7 -6.33 -3.51 1.24
CA VAL A 7 -5.67 -4.49 0.37
C VAL A 7 -5.25 -5.66 1.25
N ARG A 8 -5.74 -6.85 0.92
CA ARG A 8 -5.35 -8.11 1.56
C ARG A 8 -4.33 -8.84 0.68
N ILE A 9 -3.28 -9.33 1.30
CA ILE A 9 -2.20 -10.08 0.68
C ILE A 9 -2.42 -11.56 1.00
N GLY A 10 -2.86 -12.31 0.00
CA GLY A 10 -3.11 -13.75 0.12
C GLY A 10 -1.81 -14.58 0.06
N PRO A 11 -1.85 -15.84 0.53
CA PRO A 11 -0.70 -16.74 0.44
C PRO A 11 -0.21 -16.99 -1.00
N GLU A 12 -1.08 -16.83 -2.00
CA GLU A 12 -0.78 -16.94 -3.42
C GLU A 12 0.06 -15.79 -4.00
N CYS A 13 0.21 -14.68 -3.26
CA CYS A 13 0.89 -13.48 -3.75
C CYS A 13 2.42 -13.59 -3.78
N GLY A 14 3.01 -14.62 -3.15
CA GLY A 14 4.47 -14.81 -3.11
C GLY A 14 5.24 -13.72 -2.35
N THR A 15 4.53 -12.84 -1.63
CA THR A 15 5.07 -11.74 -0.84
C THR A 15 4.27 -11.60 0.45
N THR A 16 4.86 -11.01 1.49
CA THR A 16 4.14 -10.73 2.74
C THR A 16 3.62 -9.29 2.77
N ARG A 17 2.73 -8.99 3.71
CA ARG A 17 2.31 -7.63 4.00
C ARG A 17 3.50 -6.72 4.33
N ASP A 18 4.48 -7.22 5.08
CA ASP A 18 5.63 -6.44 5.53
C ASP A 18 6.62 -6.18 4.37
N ASP A 19 6.81 -7.18 3.49
CA ASP A 19 7.61 -6.99 2.27
C ASP A 19 6.99 -5.94 1.36
N LEU A 20 5.66 -5.96 1.19
CA LEU A 20 4.95 -4.94 0.40
C LEU A 20 5.09 -3.54 1.03
N VAL A 21 4.96 -3.42 2.35
CA VAL A 21 5.18 -2.14 3.06
C VAL A 21 6.60 -1.64 2.86
N ALA A 22 7.60 -2.51 3.00
CA ALA A 22 9.00 -2.17 2.81
C ALA A 22 9.27 -1.72 1.36
N ALA A 23 8.71 -2.42 0.37
CA ALA A 23 8.85 -2.06 -1.04
C ALA A 23 8.22 -0.69 -1.36
N LEU A 24 7.03 -0.40 -0.81
CA LEU A 24 6.37 0.89 -0.97
C LEU A 24 7.17 2.05 -0.34
N LEU A 25 7.73 1.83 0.85
CA LEU A 25 8.53 2.83 1.56
C LEU A 25 9.90 3.06 0.90
N ALA A 26 10.49 2.02 0.30
CA ALA A 26 11.76 2.11 -0.42
C ALA A 26 11.62 2.66 -1.85
N GLY A 27 10.39 2.82 -2.35
CA GLY A 27 10.11 3.38 -3.67
C GLY A 27 10.40 4.88 -3.77
N ASP A 28 10.31 5.39 -5.00
CA ASP A 28 10.42 6.83 -5.30
C ASP A 28 9.15 7.30 -6.06
N PRO A 29 8.31 8.16 -5.46
CA PRO A 29 8.41 8.66 -4.08
C PRO A 29 8.10 7.56 -3.04
N PRO A 30 8.55 7.71 -1.78
CA PRO A 30 8.24 6.77 -0.72
C PRO A 30 6.76 6.84 -0.34
N VAL A 31 6.09 5.69 -0.27
CA VAL A 31 4.66 5.59 0.07
C VAL A 31 4.49 4.90 1.41
N ALA A 32 3.99 5.63 2.41
CA ALA A 32 3.61 5.07 3.70
C ALA A 32 2.16 4.60 3.70
N VAL A 33 1.91 3.42 4.26
CA VAL A 33 0.57 2.84 4.39
C VAL A 33 0.31 2.34 5.81
N GLY A 34 -0.96 2.31 6.20
CA GLY A 34 -1.34 1.74 7.50
C GLY A 34 -1.35 0.22 7.45
N VAL A 35 -0.81 -0.44 8.47
CA VAL A 35 -0.87 -1.91 8.60
C VAL A 35 -2.17 -2.34 9.27
N VAL A 36 -2.75 -3.46 8.80
CA VAL A 36 -3.99 -4.01 9.34
C VAL A 36 -3.83 -5.52 9.51
N GLY A 37 -3.76 -5.98 10.76
CA GLY A 37 -3.59 -7.41 11.05
C GLY A 37 -2.27 -7.97 10.51
N GLY A 38 -2.23 -9.26 10.18
CA GLY A 38 -1.02 -9.93 9.68
C GLY A 38 -0.82 -9.81 8.16
N ASP A 39 -1.90 -9.60 7.41
CA ASP A 39 -2.01 -9.88 5.98
C ASP A 39 -2.60 -8.73 5.18
N ALA A 40 -2.77 -7.53 5.76
CA ALA A 40 -3.43 -6.43 5.05
C ALA A 40 -2.81 -5.05 5.30
N ILE A 41 -3.02 -4.16 4.33
CA ILE A 41 -2.72 -2.73 4.43
C ILE A 41 -3.97 -1.89 4.17
N ALA A 42 -4.03 -0.72 4.77
CA ALA A 42 -5.01 0.31 4.47
C ALA A 42 -4.36 1.32 3.51
N LEU A 43 -4.86 1.40 2.28
CA LEU A 43 -4.33 2.25 1.22
C LEU A 43 -4.83 3.70 1.30
N ASN A 44 -5.48 4.05 2.42
CA ASN A 44 -6.40 5.17 2.44
C ASN A 44 -5.64 6.49 2.51
N PRO A 45 -5.79 7.35 1.50
CA PRO A 45 -5.07 8.59 1.47
C PRO A 45 -5.84 9.64 2.27
N GLN A 46 -5.75 9.58 3.59
CA GLN A 46 -6.29 10.68 4.41
C GLN A 46 -5.39 11.92 4.33
N THR A 47 -4.17 11.75 3.81
CA THR A 47 -3.09 12.74 3.82
C THR A 47 -2.49 12.99 2.43
N VAL A 48 -3.08 12.47 1.35
CA VAL A 48 -2.58 12.76 0.00
C VAL A 48 -3.22 14.02 -0.56
N GLU A 49 -2.43 14.78 -1.31
CA GLU A 49 -2.89 15.91 -2.09
C GLU A 49 -3.56 15.46 -3.39
N PRO A 50 -4.43 16.30 -4.00
CA PRO A 50 -5.04 15.98 -5.29
C PRO A 50 -3.99 15.60 -6.36
N GLY A 51 -4.10 14.40 -6.91
CA GLY A 51 -3.20 13.83 -7.92
C GLY A 51 -2.18 12.83 -7.36
N GLU A 52 -1.87 12.88 -6.06
CA GLU A 52 -0.95 11.94 -5.43
C GLU A 52 -1.53 10.52 -5.31
N GLU A 53 -2.86 10.37 -5.39
CA GLU A 53 -3.50 9.05 -5.46
C GLU A 53 -3.02 8.21 -6.65
N ILE A 54 -2.60 8.86 -7.74
CA ILE A 54 -2.03 8.21 -8.91
C ILE A 54 -0.64 7.64 -8.57
N LEU A 55 0.19 8.42 -7.87
CA LEU A 55 1.53 8.01 -7.45
C LEU A 55 1.46 6.80 -6.50
N VAL A 56 0.51 6.82 -5.56
CA VAL A 56 0.26 5.68 -4.65
C VAL A 56 -0.16 4.44 -5.44
N LEU A 57 -1.07 4.58 -6.40
CA LEU A 57 -1.54 3.47 -7.21
C LEU A 57 -0.43 2.89 -8.10
N GLU A 58 0.42 3.74 -8.67
CA GLU A 58 1.57 3.32 -9.47
C GLU A 58 2.64 2.63 -8.63
N ALA A 59 2.94 3.16 -7.43
CA ALA A 59 3.84 2.51 -6.47
C ALA A 59 3.32 1.11 -6.10
N LEU A 60 2.03 0.98 -5.80
CA LEU A 60 1.40 -0.30 -5.50
C LEU A 60 1.51 -1.28 -6.68
N ARG A 61 1.21 -0.82 -7.90
CA ARG A 61 1.34 -1.66 -9.10
C ARG A 61 2.77 -2.10 -9.36
N ARG A 62 3.77 -1.26 -9.05
CA ARG A 62 5.18 -1.62 -9.18
C ARG A 62 5.60 -2.65 -8.14
N ALA A 63 5.13 -2.53 -6.90
CA ALA A 63 5.48 -3.44 -5.81
C ALA A 63 4.82 -4.82 -5.92
N LEU A 64 3.78 -4.96 -6.75
CA LEU A 64 3.04 -6.22 -6.98
C LEU A 64 3.40 -6.93 -8.30
N ARG A 65 4.40 -6.43 -9.04
CA ARG A 65 4.94 -7.07 -10.25
C ARG A 65 6.19 -7.88 -9.92
#